data_AF-A0A2A9DVL6-F1
#
_entry.id   AF-A0A2A9DVL6-F1
#
_cell.length_a   1.000
_cell.length_b   1.000
_cell.length_c   1.000
_cell.angle_alpha   90.00
_cell.angle_beta   90.00
_cell.angle_gamma   90.00
#
_symmetry.space_group_name_H-M   'P 1'
#
loop_
_entity.id
_entity.type
_entity.pdbx_description
1 polymer ?
#
loop_
_entity_poly.entity_id
_entity_poly.type
_entity_poly.pdbx_seq_one_letter_code
_entity_poly.pdbx_strand_id
1 'polypeptide(L)'
;MLSASMTITAGVVLLTIIGIAYGGTFMLRVVTGKQGANGLQKSFFRAGHAHAGMLVTLGLVIGLLMSAADVGAWGDRVAGGVLATAILIPGGFFFSVIGRDPKKPNAWITLIWLGAALLTASLLAGGILLITTGTATA
;
A
#
# COMPACT_ATOMS: atom_id res chain seq x y z
N MET A 1 19.75 11.86 4.92
CA MET A 1 18.85 12.70 4.09
C MET A 1 18.22 11.81 3.03
N LEU A 2 16.96 12.05 2.62
CA LEU A 2 16.32 11.22 1.58
C LEU A 2 17.12 11.29 0.27
N SER A 3 17.28 10.15 -0.40
CA SER A 3 17.87 10.12 -1.74
C SER A 3 17.00 10.90 -2.74
N ALA A 4 17.60 11.34 -3.85
CA ALA A 4 16.86 12.06 -4.89
C ALA A 4 15.70 11.20 -5.44
N SER A 5 15.94 9.90 -5.67
CA SER A 5 14.92 8.96 -6.13
C SER A 5 13.78 8.81 -5.13
N MET A 6 14.07 8.67 -3.84
CA MET A 6 13.02 8.56 -2.82
C MET A 6 12.30 9.88 -2.58
N THR A 7 12.97 11.01 -2.74
CA THR A 7 12.33 12.34 -2.66
C THR A 7 11.30 12.51 -3.77
N ILE A 8 11.66 12.18 -5.02
CA ILE A 8 10.73 12.21 -6.16
C ILE A 8 9.59 11.21 -5.94
N THR A 9 9.91 9.98 -5.52
CA THR A 9 8.91 8.94 -5.26
C THR A 9 7.93 9.39 -4.17
N ALA A 10 8.41 9.97 -3.08
CA ALA A 10 7.56 10.51 -2.02
C ALA A 10 6.64 11.62 -2.55
N GLY A 11 7.16 12.54 -3.36
CA GLY A 11 6.36 13.58 -4.01
C GLY A 11 5.26 13.01 -4.90
N VAL A 12 5.58 12.04 -5.76
CA VAL A 12 4.59 11.34 -6.60
C VAL A 12 3.54 10.66 -5.75
N VAL A 13 3.95 9.93 -4.71
CA VAL A 13 3.05 9.22 -3.80
C VAL A 13 2.14 10.20 -3.05
N LEU A 14 2.62 11.37 -2.62
CA LEU A 14 1.78 12.40 -2.03
C LEU A 14 0.67 12.86 -3.00
N LEU A 15 0.98 12.99 -4.29
CA LEU A 15 -0.03 13.32 -5.30
C LEU A 15 -1.03 12.17 -5.47
N THR A 16 -0.61 10.89 -5.39
CA THR A 16 -1.55 9.77 -5.49
C THR A 16 -2.51 9.67 -4.30
N ILE A 17 -2.13 10.18 -3.11
CA ILE A 17 -3.02 10.27 -1.95
C ILE A 17 -4.27 11.11 -2.26
N ILE A 18 -4.19 12.11 -3.14
CA ILE A 18 -5.37 12.87 -3.59
C ILE A 18 -6.38 11.93 -4.27
N GLY A 19 -5.89 11.00 -5.10
CA GLY A 19 -6.71 9.96 -5.72
C GLY A 19 -7.32 9.00 -4.70
N ILE A 20 -6.57 8.63 -3.66
CA ILE A 20 -7.07 7.82 -2.54
C ILE A 20 -8.20 8.57 -1.82
N ALA A 21 -8.01 9.85 -1.50
CA ALA A 21 -9.02 10.68 -0.84
C ALA A 21 -10.30 10.78 -1.69
N TYR A 22 -10.17 10.97 -3.02
CA TYR A 22 -11.31 10.91 -3.93
C TYR A 22 -11.99 9.54 -3.93
N GLY A 23 -11.22 8.44 -3.85
CA GLY A 23 -11.74 7.09 -3.63
C GLY A 23 -12.60 6.95 -2.36
N GLY A 24 -12.34 7.76 -1.34
CA GLY A 24 -13.19 7.86 -0.16
C GLY A 24 -14.60 8.39 -0.47
N THR A 25 -14.74 9.30 -1.43
CA THR A 25 -16.06 9.77 -1.89
C THR A 25 -16.84 8.68 -2.62
N PHE A 26 -16.14 7.83 -3.40
CA PHE A 26 -16.73 6.63 -3.99
C PHE A 26 -17.20 5.66 -2.90
N MET A 27 -16.36 5.42 -1.89
CA MET A 27 -16.71 4.54 -0.78
C MET A 27 -17.93 5.06 -0.02
N LEU A 28 -18.03 6.37 0.21
CA LEU A 28 -19.20 7.00 0.83
C LEU A 28 -20.47 6.73 0.02
N ARG A 29 -20.43 6.84 -1.31
CA ARG A 29 -21.58 6.51 -2.18
C ARG A 29 -21.95 5.03 -2.08
N VAL A 30 -20.98 4.13 -2.02
CA VAL A 30 -21.22 2.69 -1.88
C VAL A 30 -21.86 2.33 -0.53
N VAL A 31 -21.35 2.86 0.59
CA VAL A 31 -21.89 2.55 1.92
C VAL A 31 -23.24 3.22 2.18
N THR A 32 -23.49 4.39 1.57
CA THR A 32 -24.81 5.08 1.64
C THR A 32 -25.83 4.54 0.64
N GLY A 33 -25.48 3.53 -0.16
CA GLY A 33 -26.38 2.91 -1.14
C GLY A 33 -26.61 3.73 -2.41
N LYS A 34 -25.94 4.89 -2.58
CA LYS A 34 -25.99 5.71 -3.80
C LYS A 34 -25.25 5.08 -4.98
N GLN A 35 -24.36 4.13 -4.70
CA GLN A 35 -23.71 3.28 -5.70
C GLN A 35 -24.08 1.82 -5.43
N GLY A 36 -24.68 1.15 -6.41
CA GLY A 36 -25.05 -0.27 -6.31
C GLY A 36 -23.80 -1.15 -6.11
N ALA A 37 -23.79 -1.92 -5.03
CA ALA A 37 -22.76 -2.89 -4.72
C ALA A 37 -23.35 -3.99 -3.83
N ASN A 38 -23.08 -5.26 -4.14
CA ASN A 38 -23.50 -6.37 -3.29
C ASN A 38 -22.62 -6.46 -2.02
N GLY A 39 -22.95 -7.37 -1.10
CA GLY A 39 -22.23 -7.51 0.17
C GLY A 39 -20.73 -7.82 0.03
N LEU A 40 -20.37 -8.62 -0.99
CA LEU A 40 -18.99 -8.94 -1.31
C LEU A 40 -18.24 -7.70 -1.78
N GLN A 41 -18.81 -6.96 -2.74
CA GLN A 41 -18.24 -5.73 -3.28
C GLN A 41 -18.04 -4.66 -2.21
N LYS A 42 -19.05 -4.44 -1.34
CA LYS A 42 -18.93 -3.48 -0.24
C LYS A 42 -17.75 -3.80 0.68
N SER A 43 -17.59 -5.07 1.04
CA SER A 43 -16.49 -5.52 1.90
C SER A 43 -15.13 -5.34 1.23
N PHE A 44 -15.01 -5.74 -0.03
CA PHE A 44 -13.77 -5.66 -0.80
C PHE A 44 -13.37 -4.21 -1.12
N PHE A 45 -14.30 -3.36 -1.55
CA PHE A 45 -14.01 -1.94 -1.79
C PHE A 45 -13.59 -1.21 -0.52
N ARG A 46 -14.24 -1.51 0.63
CA ARG A 46 -13.85 -0.94 1.92
C ARG A 46 -12.44 -1.37 2.32
N ALA A 47 -12.13 -2.66 2.18
CA ALA A 47 -10.79 -3.19 2.47
C ALA A 47 -9.72 -2.59 1.54
N GLY A 48 -10.00 -2.52 0.24
CA GLY A 48 -9.09 -1.94 -0.76
C GLY A 48 -8.80 -0.47 -0.49
N HIS A 49 -9.82 0.35 -0.23
CA HIS A 49 -9.64 1.77 0.09
C HIS A 49 -8.83 1.98 1.38
N ALA A 50 -9.12 1.21 2.43
CA ALA A 50 -8.39 1.30 3.70
C ALA A 50 -6.90 0.93 3.55
N HIS A 51 -6.60 -0.15 2.82
CA HIS A 51 -5.22 -0.58 2.59
C HIS A 51 -4.43 0.40 1.72
N ALA A 52 -5.06 1.08 0.75
CA ALA A 52 -4.37 2.05 -0.10
C ALA A 52 -3.74 3.18 0.74
N GLY A 53 -4.53 3.82 1.61
CA GLY A 53 -4.04 4.90 2.46
C GLY A 53 -3.01 4.42 3.49
N MET A 54 -3.28 3.29 4.15
CA MET A 54 -2.38 2.73 5.16
C MET A 54 -1.02 2.34 4.57
N LEU A 55 -0.98 1.62 3.45
CA LEU A 55 0.26 1.11 2.86
C LEU A 55 1.11 2.22 2.23
N VAL A 56 0.48 3.23 1.62
CA VAL A 56 1.20 4.44 1.17
C VAL A 56 1.85 5.13 2.37
N THR A 57 1.09 5.36 3.44
CA THR A 57 1.60 6.01 4.65
C THR A 57 2.76 5.21 5.26
N LEU A 58 2.59 3.89 5.38
CA LEU A 58 3.62 2.99 5.88
C LEU A 58 4.89 3.04 5.04
N GLY A 59 4.78 3.03 3.70
CA GLY A 59 5.93 3.11 2.80
C GLY A 59 6.70 4.43 2.93
N LEU A 60 5.99 5.56 3.06
CA LEU A 60 6.62 6.86 3.32
C LEU A 60 7.31 6.92 4.68
N VAL A 61 6.67 6.40 5.74
CA VAL A 61 7.25 6.33 7.09
C VAL A 61 8.50 5.46 7.09
N ILE A 62 8.46 4.30 6.44
CA ILE A 62 9.62 3.42 6.32
C ILE A 62 10.74 4.13 5.56
N GLY A 63 10.43 4.81 4.45
CA GLY A 63 11.43 5.61 3.73
C GLY A 63 12.10 6.67 4.62
N LEU A 64 11.31 7.36 5.46
CA LEU A 64 11.82 8.32 6.42
C LEU A 64 12.72 7.67 7.48
N LEU A 65 12.31 6.54 8.06
CA LEU A 65 13.08 5.81 9.07
C LEU A 65 14.40 5.29 8.50
N MET A 66 14.36 4.68 7.31
CA MET A 66 15.57 4.18 6.63
C MET A 66 16.54 5.31 6.30
N SER A 67 16.02 6.47 5.88
CA SER A 67 16.83 7.64 5.61
C SER A 67 17.40 8.27 6.89
N ALA A 68 16.69 8.22 8.00
CA ALA A 68 17.15 8.74 9.28
C ALA A 68 18.25 7.87 9.89
N ALA A 69 18.17 6.55 9.68
CA ALA A 69 19.18 5.59 10.09
C ALA A 69 20.36 5.47 9.09
N ASP A 70 20.37 6.25 8.00
CA ASP A 70 21.41 6.23 6.95
C ASP A 70 21.66 4.83 6.34
N VAL A 71 20.60 4.04 6.16
CA VAL A 71 20.67 2.67 5.59
C VAL A 71 21.09 2.68 4.10
N GLY A 72 21.02 3.83 3.44
CA GLY A 72 21.38 3.99 2.03
C GLY A 72 20.42 3.29 1.07
N ALA A 73 20.94 2.82 -0.07
CA ALA A 73 20.13 2.31 -1.17
C ALA A 73 19.27 1.08 -0.83
N TRP A 74 19.62 0.31 0.19
CA TRP A 74 18.79 -0.79 0.67
C TRP A 74 17.52 -0.29 1.36
N GLY A 75 17.63 0.84 2.08
CA GLY A 75 16.49 1.53 2.67
C GLY A 75 15.47 1.97 1.62
N ASP A 76 15.95 2.55 0.53
CA ASP A 76 15.12 2.97 -0.61
C ASP A 76 14.37 1.78 -1.24
N ARG A 77 15.05 0.64 -1.42
CA ARG A 77 14.43 -0.58 -1.98
C ARG A 77 13.34 -1.13 -1.07
N VAL A 78 13.56 -1.15 0.24
CA VAL A 78 12.57 -1.60 1.21
C VAL A 78 11.34 -0.68 1.19
N ALA A 79 11.53 0.64 1.24
CA ALA A 79 10.44 1.60 1.17
C ALA A 79 9.66 1.47 -0.15
N GLY A 80 10.37 1.36 -1.27
CA GLY A 80 9.77 1.11 -2.59
C GLY A 80 8.98 -0.20 -2.67
N GLY A 81 9.50 -1.27 -2.06
CA GLY A 81 8.80 -2.55 -1.94
C GLY A 81 7.46 -2.43 -1.22
N VAL A 82 7.43 -1.72 -0.08
CA VAL A 82 6.19 -1.43 0.66
C VAL A 82 5.24 -0.56 -0.17
N LEU A 83 5.72 0.50 -0.82
CA LEU A 83 4.91 1.37 -1.67
C LEU A 83 4.29 0.61 -2.86
N ALA A 84 5.00 -0.35 -3.45
CA ALA A 84 4.45 -1.20 -4.50
C ALA A 84 3.24 -2.02 -4.01
N THR A 85 3.23 -2.46 -2.74
CA THR A 85 2.09 -3.18 -2.17
C THR A 85 0.82 -2.33 -2.05
N ALA A 86 0.98 -1.00 -1.96
CA ALA A 86 -0.14 -0.06 -1.98
C ALA A 86 -0.86 0.02 -3.33
N ILE A 87 -0.30 -0.59 -4.38
CA ILE A 87 -0.96 -0.82 -5.66
C ILE A 87 -1.53 -2.25 -5.69
N LEU A 88 -0.70 -3.24 -5.37
CA LEU A 88 -1.05 -4.67 -5.49
C LEU A 88 -2.24 -5.06 -4.60
N ILE A 89 -2.19 -4.75 -3.31
CA ILE A 89 -3.21 -5.18 -2.36
C ILE A 89 -4.55 -4.48 -2.64
N PRO A 90 -4.61 -3.12 -2.73
CA PRO A 90 -5.86 -2.45 -3.09
C PRO A 90 -6.38 -2.86 -4.46
N GLY A 91 -5.51 -2.92 -5.47
CA GLY A 91 -5.87 -3.36 -6.82
C GLY A 91 -6.50 -4.76 -6.80
N GLY A 92 -5.92 -5.69 -6.05
CA GLY A 92 -6.50 -7.01 -5.82
C GLY A 92 -7.89 -6.94 -5.22
N PHE A 93 -8.11 -6.16 -4.16
CA PHE A 93 -9.43 -5.98 -3.57
C PHE A 93 -10.46 -5.39 -4.55
N PHE A 94 -10.11 -4.36 -5.33
CA PHE A 94 -11.05 -3.74 -6.27
C PHE A 94 -11.33 -4.66 -7.48
N PHE A 95 -10.30 -5.15 -8.16
CA PHE A 95 -10.43 -5.92 -9.40
C PHE A 95 -11.02 -7.31 -9.19
N SER A 96 -10.82 -7.91 -8.00
CA SER A 96 -11.36 -9.23 -7.64
C SER A 96 -12.88 -9.32 -7.74
N VAL A 97 -13.59 -8.22 -7.56
CA VAL A 97 -15.06 -8.18 -7.42
C VAL A 97 -15.71 -7.29 -8.49
N ILE A 98 -15.03 -7.08 -9.62
CA ILE A 98 -15.65 -6.44 -10.78
C ILE A 98 -16.68 -7.39 -11.39
N GLY A 99 -17.89 -6.87 -11.62
CA GLY A 99 -19.01 -7.61 -12.20
C GLY A 99 -20.35 -7.02 -11.76
N ARG A 100 -21.44 -7.47 -12.39
CA ARG A 100 -22.81 -7.01 -12.05
C ARG A 100 -23.28 -7.49 -10.68
N ASP A 101 -23.00 -8.75 -10.33
CA ASP A 101 -23.35 -9.35 -9.04
C ASP A 101 -22.40 -10.53 -8.70
N PRO A 102 -21.11 -10.25 -8.44
CA PRO A 102 -20.12 -11.29 -8.19
C PRO A 102 -20.43 -12.07 -6.91
N LYS A 103 -20.45 -13.40 -6.99
CA LYS A 103 -20.64 -14.28 -5.83
C LYS A 103 -19.34 -14.73 -5.18
N LYS A 104 -18.23 -14.63 -5.90
CA LYS A 104 -16.88 -14.92 -5.42
C LYS A 104 -15.85 -14.03 -6.12
N PRO A 105 -14.67 -13.82 -5.51
CA PRO A 105 -13.54 -13.17 -6.16
C PRO A 105 -13.11 -13.88 -7.45
N ASN A 106 -12.68 -13.12 -8.45
CA ASN A 106 -12.02 -13.63 -9.65
C ASN A 106 -10.50 -13.78 -9.44
N ALA A 107 -9.75 -14.13 -10.49
CA ALA A 107 -8.31 -14.40 -10.43
C ALA A 107 -7.44 -13.21 -9.97
N TRP A 108 -7.95 -11.97 -10.00
CA TRP A 108 -7.23 -10.80 -9.49
C TRP A 108 -6.98 -10.86 -7.97
N ILE A 109 -7.62 -11.77 -7.24
CA ILE A 109 -7.33 -12.03 -5.82
C ILE A 109 -5.88 -12.43 -5.59
N THR A 110 -5.21 -12.99 -6.60
CA THR A 110 -3.78 -13.32 -6.57
C THR A 110 -2.91 -12.08 -6.29
N LEU A 111 -3.33 -10.88 -6.71
CA LEU A 111 -2.60 -9.65 -6.38
C LEU A 111 -2.53 -9.37 -4.88
N ILE A 112 -3.59 -9.74 -4.13
CA ILE A 112 -3.60 -9.58 -2.67
C ILE A 112 -2.50 -10.45 -2.06
N TRP A 113 -2.40 -11.71 -2.49
CA TRP A 113 -1.39 -12.65 -1.99
C TRP A 113 0.03 -12.24 -2.39
N LEU A 114 0.24 -11.83 -3.64
CA LEU A 114 1.54 -11.31 -4.09
C LEU A 114 1.93 -10.05 -3.32
N GLY A 115 0.99 -9.13 -3.11
CA GLY A 115 1.20 -7.94 -2.32
C GLY A 115 1.50 -8.25 -0.86
N ALA A 116 0.80 -9.20 -0.25
CA ALA A 116 1.05 -9.62 1.14
C ALA A 116 2.43 -10.27 1.31
N ALA A 117 2.84 -11.12 0.35
CA ALA A 117 4.17 -11.71 0.34
C ALA A 117 5.27 -10.63 0.22
N LEU A 118 5.10 -9.69 -0.72
CA LEU A 118 6.04 -8.57 -0.90
C LEU A 118 6.08 -7.66 0.33
N LEU A 119 4.94 -7.38 0.95
CA LEU A 119 4.85 -6.57 2.17
C LEU A 119 5.64 -7.25 3.28
N THR A 120 5.40 -8.54 3.50
CA THR A 120 6.08 -9.32 4.55
C THR A 120 7.59 -9.32 4.35
N ALA A 121 8.05 -9.58 3.12
CA ALA A 121 9.47 -9.58 2.78
C ALA A 121 10.11 -8.20 2.99
N SER A 122 9.41 -7.13 2.58
CA SER A 122 9.91 -5.75 2.72
C SER A 122 9.99 -5.33 4.20
N LEU A 123 8.97 -5.66 5.00
CA LEU A 123 8.96 -5.36 6.43
C LEU A 123 10.01 -6.16 7.20
N LEU A 124 10.19 -7.44 6.86
CA LEU A 124 11.23 -8.27 7.46
C LEU A 124 12.62 -7.70 7.16
N ALA A 125 12.90 -7.38 5.90
CA ALA A 125 14.17 -6.77 5.50
C ALA A 125 14.37 -5.41 6.18
N GLY A 126 13.34 -4.57 6.23
CA GLY A 126 13.40 -3.27 6.89
C GLY A 126 13.68 -3.38 8.39
N GLY A 127 13.00 -4.28 9.09
CA GLY A 127 13.24 -4.54 10.51
C GLY A 127 14.68 -4.97 10.78
N ILE A 128 15.19 -5.94 9.99
CA ILE A 128 16.57 -6.42 10.10
C ILE A 128 17.57 -5.28 9.85
N LEU A 129 17.38 -4.49 8.80
CA LEU A 129 18.27 -3.37 8.47
C LEU A 129 18.30 -2.33 9.60
N LEU A 130 17.15 -1.89 10.10
CA LEU A 130 17.11 -0.92 11.20
C LEU A 130 17.77 -1.44 12.48
N ILE A 131 17.53 -2.71 12.84
CA ILE A 131 18.15 -3.33 14.01
C ILE A 131 19.67 -3.40 13.84
N THR A 132 20.14 -3.94 12.72
CA THR A 132 21.58 -4.13 12.47
C THR A 132 22.32 -2.80 12.39
N THR A 133 21.75 -1.78 11.72
CA THR A 133 22.31 -0.43 11.70
C THR A 133 22.35 0.19 13.10
N GLY A 134 21.27 0.08 13.87
CA GLY A 134 21.24 0.60 15.24
C GLY A 134 22.28 -0.05 16.15
N THR A 135 22.47 -1.37 16.05
CA THR A 135 23.50 -2.08 16.82
C THR A 135 24.94 -1.75 16.41
N ALA A 136 25.15 -1.29 15.17
CA ALA A 136 26.49 -0.87 14.70
C ALA A 136 26.85 0.55 15.16
N THR A 137 25.86 1.36 15.52
CA THR A 137 26.04 2.74 15.99
C THR A 137 26.04 2.89 17.52
N ALA A 138 25.72 1.83 18.25
CA ALA A 138 25.71 1.76 19.72
C ALA A 138 27.08 1.34 20.25
#